data_AF-A0AAW5J298-F1
#
_entry.id   AF-A0AAW5J298-F1
#
_cell.length_a   1.000
_cell.length_b   1.000
_cell.length_c   1.000
_cell.angle_alpha   90.00
_cell.angle_beta   90.00
_cell.angle_gamma   90.00
#
_symmetry.space_group_name_H-M   'P 1'
#
loop_
_entity.id
_entity.type
_entity.pdbx_description
1 polymer ?
#
loop_
_entity_poly.entity_id
_entity_poly.type
_entity_poly.pdbx_seq_one_letter_code
_entity_poly.pdbx_strand_id
1 'polypeptide(L)'
;MENKLLGEPDARQHANNLRLLAALPHGASIEKRERIVDYDIVELAALLREGNPEKLTSEQLFMAYWNRILQFNGPEETYGNNGKYNAFVRLEDFSTLLKQAILADQWLTTPDDERGPAPPLCGIPFGIKDSFALQGLESKNGTQAFSGNLALRDATC
;
A
#
# COMPACT_ATOMS: atom_id res chain seq x y z
N MET A 1 29.71 0.48 -21.52
CA MET A 1 29.91 -0.21 -20.24
C MET A 1 28.56 -0.29 -19.56
N GLU A 2 27.97 -1.48 -19.59
CA GLU A 2 26.64 -1.77 -19.07
C GLU A 2 26.60 -1.55 -17.56
N ASN A 3 25.68 -0.72 -17.11
CA ASN A 3 25.46 -0.44 -15.71
C ASN A 3 24.57 -1.55 -15.11
N LYS A 4 25.19 -2.65 -14.70
CA LYS A 4 24.59 -3.77 -13.94
C LYS A 4 24.26 -3.37 -12.49
N LEU A 5 23.52 -2.28 -12.30
CA LEU A 5 23.06 -1.80 -10.98
C LEU A 5 21.56 -1.97 -10.72
N LEU A 6 20.84 -2.68 -11.58
CA LEU A 6 19.50 -3.18 -11.26
C LEU A 6 19.68 -4.60 -10.75
N GLY A 7 19.80 -4.72 -9.43
CA GLY A 7 20.03 -6.00 -8.74
C GLY A 7 18.96 -7.01 -9.10
N GLU A 8 19.39 -8.23 -9.40
CA GLU A 8 18.53 -9.41 -9.28
C GLU A 8 17.85 -9.36 -7.90
N PRO A 9 16.56 -9.71 -7.76
CA PRO A 9 15.96 -9.86 -6.45
C PRO A 9 16.85 -10.78 -5.62
N ASP A 10 17.43 -10.26 -4.54
CA ASP A 10 18.36 -11.00 -3.68
C ASP A 10 17.67 -12.32 -3.32
N ALA A 11 18.30 -13.46 -3.62
CA ALA A 11 17.75 -14.79 -3.31
C ALA A 11 17.30 -14.89 -1.84
N ARG A 12 17.93 -14.09 -0.96
CA ARG A 12 17.51 -13.89 0.44
C ARG A 12 16.13 -13.22 0.57
N GLN A 13 15.84 -12.17 -0.18
CA GLN A 13 14.54 -11.50 -0.17
C GLN A 13 13.43 -12.45 -0.64
N HIS A 14 13.69 -13.22 -1.70
CA HIS A 14 12.76 -14.25 -2.16
C HIS A 14 12.50 -15.32 -1.08
N ALA A 15 13.56 -15.85 -0.46
CA ALA A 15 13.44 -16.81 0.63
C ALA A 15 12.70 -16.24 1.85
N ASN A 16 12.94 -14.97 2.19
CA ASN A 16 12.23 -14.28 3.26
C ASN A 16 10.74 -14.12 2.95
N ASN A 17 10.39 -13.75 1.72
CA ASN A 17 8.99 -13.65 1.29
C ASN A 17 8.29 -14.99 1.40
N LEU A 18 8.89 -16.08 0.91
CA LEU A 18 8.32 -17.44 1.04
C LEU A 18 8.11 -17.82 2.50
N ARG A 19 9.06 -17.52 3.38
CA ARG A 19 8.93 -17.79 4.83
C ARG A 19 7.78 -16.99 5.44
N LEU A 20 7.63 -15.72 5.09
CA LEU A 20 6.54 -14.87 5.60
C LEU A 20 5.18 -15.38 5.11
N LEU A 21 5.07 -15.74 3.83
CA LEU A 21 3.84 -16.29 3.25
C LEU A 21 3.43 -17.61 3.91
N ALA A 22 4.39 -18.50 4.16
CA ALA A 22 4.13 -19.78 4.83
C ALA A 22 3.71 -19.60 6.31
N ALA A 23 4.01 -18.45 6.92
CA ALA A 23 3.65 -18.12 8.30
C ALA A 23 2.32 -17.39 8.43
N LEU A 24 1.65 -17.04 7.32
CA LEU A 24 0.34 -16.40 7.36
C LEU A 24 -0.71 -17.34 7.95
N PRO A 25 -1.68 -16.82 8.73
CA PRO A 25 -2.83 -17.62 9.13
C PRO A 25 -3.65 -18.03 7.90
N HIS A 26 -4.38 -19.13 8.01
CA HIS A 26 -5.36 -19.48 6.97
C HIS A 26 -6.49 -18.46 6.99
N GLY A 27 -6.89 -17.95 5.82
CA GLY A 27 -7.96 -16.94 5.72
C GLY A 27 -9.26 -17.37 6.41
N ALA A 28 -9.62 -18.65 6.30
CA ALA A 28 -10.81 -19.23 6.95
C ALA A 28 -10.73 -19.27 8.50
N SER A 29 -9.57 -19.06 9.10
CA SER A 29 -9.38 -19.02 10.56
C SER A 29 -9.45 -17.62 11.15
N ILE A 30 -9.52 -16.58 10.31
CA ILE A 30 -9.54 -15.19 10.74
C ILE A 30 -10.95 -14.84 11.21
N GLU A 31 -11.03 -14.23 12.40
CA GLU A 31 -12.29 -13.74 12.94
C GLU A 31 -12.81 -12.58 12.09
N LYS A 32 -14.08 -12.65 11.69
CA LYS A 32 -14.70 -11.59 10.92
C LYS A 32 -14.76 -10.28 11.71
N ARG A 33 -14.27 -9.20 11.10
CA ARG A 33 -14.37 -7.84 11.66
C ARG A 33 -15.64 -7.15 11.15
N GLU A 34 -16.12 -6.17 11.92
CA GLU A 34 -17.26 -5.33 11.50
C GLU A 34 -16.95 -4.56 10.21
N ARG A 35 -15.71 -4.09 10.06
CA ARG A 35 -15.24 -3.34 8.89
C ARG A 35 -13.95 -3.95 8.36
N ILE A 36 -13.80 -3.92 7.04
CA ILE A 36 -12.58 -4.39 6.34
C ILE A 36 -11.32 -3.65 6.82
N VAL A 37 -11.45 -2.37 7.20
CA VAL A 37 -10.34 -1.54 7.69
C VAL A 37 -9.95 -1.80 9.15
N ASP A 38 -10.63 -2.74 9.83
CA ASP A 38 -10.33 -3.11 11.22
C ASP A 38 -9.52 -4.41 11.32
N TYR A 39 -9.19 -5.03 10.18
CA TYR A 39 -8.24 -6.14 10.13
C TYR A 39 -6.80 -5.65 10.32
N ASP A 40 -5.99 -6.45 11.02
CA ASP A 40 -4.54 -6.24 11.11
C ASP A 40 -3.86 -6.54 9.75
N ILE A 41 -2.64 -6.02 9.55
CA ILE A 41 -1.84 -6.25 8.33
C ILE A 41 -1.65 -7.74 8.05
N VAL A 42 -1.38 -8.56 9.07
CA VAL A 42 -1.20 -10.01 8.88
C VAL A 42 -2.50 -10.69 8.47
N GLU A 43 -3.63 -10.24 9.02
CA GLU A 43 -4.96 -10.73 8.65
C GLU A 43 -5.29 -10.33 7.21
N LEU A 44 -5.07 -9.07 6.82
CA LEU A 44 -5.26 -8.58 5.46
C LEU A 44 -4.40 -9.34 4.44
N ALA A 45 -3.12 -9.57 4.76
CA ALA A 45 -2.21 -10.33 3.89
C ALA A 45 -2.70 -11.75 3.61
N ALA A 46 -3.36 -12.38 4.59
CA ALA A 46 -3.97 -13.69 4.44
C ALA A 46 -5.33 -13.63 3.72
N LEU A 47 -6.17 -12.65 4.04
CA LEU A 47 -7.50 -12.50 3.45
C LEU A 47 -7.47 -12.13 1.96
N LEU A 48 -6.43 -11.42 1.51
CA LEU A 48 -6.24 -11.05 0.10
C LEU A 48 -5.80 -12.21 -0.80
N ARG A 49 -5.45 -13.37 -0.22
CA ARG A 49 -4.87 -14.50 -0.98
C ARG A 49 -5.88 -15.58 -1.29
N GLU A 50 -5.52 -16.39 -2.29
CA GLU A 50 -6.29 -17.56 -2.70
C GLU A 50 -6.52 -18.50 -1.50
N GLY A 51 -7.77 -18.98 -1.36
CA GLY A 51 -8.20 -19.82 -0.25
C GLY A 51 -9.03 -19.11 0.83
N ASN A 52 -9.24 -17.80 0.73
CA ASN A 52 -10.18 -17.08 1.60
C ASN A 52 -11.64 -17.20 1.10
N PRO A 53 -12.61 -17.67 1.91
CA PRO A 53 -14.03 -17.73 1.54
C PRO A 53 -14.65 -16.35 1.25
N GLU A 54 -14.17 -15.27 1.88
CA GLU A 54 -14.76 -13.93 1.68
C GLU A 54 -14.31 -13.27 0.37
N LYS A 55 -13.27 -13.79 -0.30
CA LYS A 55 -12.68 -13.24 -1.54
C LYS A 55 -12.47 -11.71 -1.47
N LEU A 56 -11.89 -11.23 -0.38
CA LEU A 56 -11.53 -9.82 -0.23
C LEU A 56 -10.53 -9.42 -1.32
N THR A 57 -10.76 -8.27 -1.96
CA THR A 57 -9.85 -7.71 -2.97
C THR A 57 -9.13 -6.47 -2.46
N SER A 58 -7.96 -6.19 -3.03
CA SER A 58 -7.19 -4.97 -2.82
C SER A 58 -8.00 -3.75 -3.25
N GLU A 59 -8.76 -3.84 -4.35
CA GLU A 59 -9.68 -2.78 -4.76
C GLU A 59 -10.71 -2.45 -3.66
N GLN A 60 -11.35 -3.46 -3.07
CA GLN A 60 -12.32 -3.27 -1.98
C GLN A 60 -11.68 -2.64 -0.75
N LEU A 61 -10.48 -3.11 -0.39
CA LEU A 61 -9.70 -2.58 0.73
C LEU A 61 -9.31 -1.11 0.50
N PHE A 62 -8.80 -0.80 -0.69
CA PHE A 62 -8.47 0.57 -1.10
C PHE A 62 -9.68 1.49 -1.01
N MET A 63 -10.81 1.10 -1.61
CA MET A 63 -12.04 1.89 -1.58
C MET A 63 -12.54 2.13 -0.15
N ALA A 64 -12.43 1.13 0.73
CA ALA A 64 -12.83 1.27 2.14
C ALA A 64 -11.96 2.30 2.89
N TYR A 65 -10.64 2.31 2.65
CA TYR A 65 -9.76 3.34 3.21
C TYR A 65 -9.99 4.71 2.58
N TRP A 66 -10.12 4.78 1.26
CA TRP A 66 -10.35 6.03 0.54
C TRP A 66 -11.61 6.74 1.02
N ASN A 67 -12.71 6.02 1.18
CA ASN A 67 -13.97 6.57 1.69
C ASN A 67 -13.83 7.16 3.10
N ARG A 68 -13.02 6.54 3.97
CA ARG A 68 -12.75 7.08 5.31
C ARG A 68 -11.90 8.33 5.25
N ILE A 69 -10.90 8.37 4.37
CA ILE A 69 -10.09 9.57 4.15
C ILE A 69 -11.00 10.72 3.73
N LEU A 70 -11.86 10.52 2.73
CA LEU A 70 -12.82 11.53 2.28
C LEU A 70 -13.75 12.01 3.41
N GLN A 71 -14.22 11.10 4.26
CA GLN A 71 -15.15 11.44 5.33
C GLN A 71 -14.48 12.23 6.48
N PHE A 72 -13.26 11.84 6.86
CA PHE A 72 -12.68 12.26 8.13
C PHE A 72 -11.40 13.11 8.02
N ASN A 73 -10.70 13.09 6.88
CA ASN A 73 -9.41 13.77 6.77
C ASN A 73 -9.53 15.29 6.67
N GLY A 74 -10.52 15.79 5.93
CA GLY A 74 -10.64 17.21 5.61
C GLY A 74 -9.69 17.65 4.49
N PRO A 75 -9.57 18.97 4.23
CA PRO A 75 -8.70 19.49 3.19
C PRO A 75 -7.23 19.24 3.48
N GLU A 76 -6.47 18.90 2.44
CA GLU A 76 -5.01 18.72 2.51
C GLU A 76 -4.29 20.01 2.94
N GLU A 77 -3.12 19.85 3.56
CA GLU A 77 -2.23 20.94 4.00
C GLU A 77 -2.87 22.04 4.88
N THR A 78 -4.00 21.75 5.54
CA THR A 78 -4.66 22.71 6.44
C THR A 78 -4.20 22.52 7.89
N TYR A 79 -3.17 23.25 8.28
CA TYR A 79 -2.59 23.16 9.63
C TYR A 79 -3.44 23.88 10.69
N GLY A 80 -3.44 23.35 11.91
CA GLY A 80 -4.24 23.85 13.04
C GLY A 80 -5.57 23.11 13.22
N ASN A 81 -6.42 23.60 14.12
CA ASN A 81 -7.72 22.98 14.35
C ASN A 81 -8.70 23.32 13.21
N ASN A 82 -9.00 22.32 12.37
CA ASN A 82 -9.96 22.42 11.28
C ASN A 82 -11.21 21.53 11.47
N GLY A 83 -11.38 20.94 12.67
CA GLY A 83 -12.48 20.02 12.98
C GLY A 83 -12.40 18.65 12.29
N LYS A 84 -11.27 18.33 11.66
CA LYS A 84 -10.97 17.07 10.95
C LYS A 84 -9.61 16.52 11.40
N TYR A 85 -9.24 15.33 10.93
CA TYR A 85 -7.96 14.71 11.32
C TYR A 85 -6.75 15.32 10.62
N ASN A 86 -6.88 15.71 9.35
CA ASN A 86 -5.79 16.13 8.47
C ASN A 86 -4.53 15.25 8.59
N ALA A 87 -4.74 13.93 8.60
CA ALA A 87 -3.68 12.93 8.74
C ALA A 87 -2.95 12.68 7.40
N PHE A 88 -3.67 12.81 6.29
CA PHE A 88 -3.12 12.77 4.94
C PHE A 88 -3.03 14.19 4.41
N VAL A 89 -1.82 14.73 4.35
CA VAL A 89 -1.54 16.09 3.86
C VAL A 89 -1.25 16.15 2.36
N ARG A 90 -1.25 14.98 1.72
CA ARG A 90 -1.04 14.75 0.29
C ARG A 90 -1.62 13.40 -0.06
N LEU A 91 -2.32 13.33 -1.18
CA LEU A 91 -2.79 12.09 -1.78
C LEU A 91 -2.32 12.02 -3.22
N GLU A 92 -1.88 10.84 -3.64
CA GLU A 92 -1.76 10.55 -5.07
C GLU A 92 -3.15 10.56 -5.71
N ASP A 93 -3.21 10.81 -7.02
CA ASP A 93 -4.47 10.83 -7.74
C ASP A 93 -5.24 9.50 -7.58
N PHE A 94 -6.54 9.60 -7.32
CA PHE A 94 -7.42 8.46 -7.08
C PHE A 94 -7.32 7.40 -8.18
N SER A 95 -7.25 7.81 -9.44
CA SER A 95 -7.19 6.87 -10.58
C SER A 95 -5.90 6.07 -10.59
N THR A 96 -4.80 6.66 -10.12
CA THR A 96 -3.51 5.99 -10.02
C THR A 96 -3.53 4.96 -8.90
N LEU A 97 -4.02 5.33 -7.71
CA LEU A 97 -4.14 4.42 -6.58
C LEU A 97 -5.11 3.27 -6.86
N LEU A 98 -6.25 3.54 -7.50
CA LEU A 98 -7.21 2.52 -7.91
C LEU A 98 -6.57 1.52 -8.89
N LYS A 99 -5.81 2.04 -9.87
CA LYS A 99 -5.10 1.18 -10.83
C LYS A 99 -4.06 0.30 -10.14
N GLN A 100 -3.33 0.82 -9.15
CA GLN A 100 -2.37 0.03 -8.37
C GLN A 100 -3.07 -1.11 -7.60
N ALA A 101 -4.24 -0.84 -6.98
CA ALA A 101 -5.02 -1.85 -6.29
C ALA A 101 -5.48 -2.98 -7.24
N ILE A 102 -5.99 -2.62 -8.42
CA ILE A 102 -6.39 -3.59 -9.46
C ILE A 102 -5.20 -4.43 -9.94
N LEU A 103 -4.03 -3.82 -10.14
CA LEU A 103 -2.81 -4.55 -10.53
C LEU A 103 -2.32 -5.51 -9.43
N ALA A 104 -2.55 -5.17 -8.16
CA ALA A 104 -2.26 -6.05 -7.03
C ALA A 104 -3.21 -7.25 -7.01
N ASP A 105 -4.50 -7.03 -7.23
CA ASP A 105 -5.48 -8.11 -7.36
C ASP A 105 -5.10 -9.09 -8.47
N GLN A 106 -4.71 -8.57 -9.64
CA GLN A 106 -4.22 -9.40 -10.76
C GLN A 106 -2.98 -10.21 -10.37
N TRP A 107 -2.05 -9.62 -9.63
CA TRP A 107 -0.84 -10.32 -9.20
C TRP A 107 -1.15 -11.43 -8.19
N LEU A 108 -2.06 -11.17 -7.26
CA LEU A 108 -2.46 -12.11 -6.22
C LEU A 108 -3.18 -13.35 -6.77
N THR A 109 -3.88 -13.22 -7.90
CA THR A 109 -4.68 -14.29 -8.51
C THR A 109 -4.05 -14.93 -9.74
N THR A 110 -2.79 -14.61 -10.06
CA THR A 110 -2.08 -15.16 -11.23
C THR A 110 -0.92 -16.04 -10.75
N PRO A 111 -1.10 -17.38 -10.70
CA PRO A 111 -0.08 -18.30 -10.19
C PRO A 111 1.26 -18.22 -10.94
N ASP A 112 1.21 -17.96 -12.25
CA ASP A 112 2.36 -17.92 -13.16
C ASP A 112 2.67 -16.48 -13.64
N ASP A 113 2.48 -15.48 -12.78
CA ASP A 113 2.76 -14.08 -13.12
C ASP A 113 4.25 -13.89 -13.47
N GLU A 114 4.53 -13.15 -14.55
CA GLU A 114 5.90 -12.88 -15.02
C GLU A 114 6.77 -12.15 -13.98
N ARG A 115 6.13 -11.42 -13.05
CA ARG A 115 6.79 -10.75 -11.92
C ARG A 115 7.21 -11.72 -10.81
N GLY A 116 6.81 -12.99 -10.90
CA GLY A 116 6.97 -14.00 -9.86
C GLY A 116 5.82 -13.99 -8.83
N PRO A 117 5.94 -14.69 -7.70
CA PRO A 117 4.88 -14.73 -6.69
C PRO A 117 4.64 -13.37 -6.05
N ALA A 118 3.37 -13.01 -5.86
CA ALA A 118 2.99 -11.75 -5.21
C ALA A 118 3.61 -11.63 -3.79
N PRO A 119 4.34 -10.54 -3.46
CA PRO A 119 5.03 -10.40 -2.18
C PRO A 119 4.06 -10.29 -0.99
N PRO A 120 4.50 -10.53 0.26
CA PRO A 120 3.62 -10.60 1.43
C PRO A 120 2.66 -9.41 1.62
N LEU A 121 3.09 -8.19 1.29
CA LEU A 121 2.31 -6.97 1.44
C LEU A 121 1.57 -6.54 0.16
N CYS A 122 1.56 -7.37 -0.89
CA CYS A 122 0.87 -7.06 -2.14
C CYS A 122 -0.62 -6.77 -1.87
N GLY A 123 -1.10 -5.61 -2.34
CA GLY A 123 -2.49 -5.19 -2.22
C GLY A 123 -2.88 -4.50 -0.91
N ILE A 124 -1.95 -4.32 0.03
CA ILE A 124 -2.20 -3.62 1.29
C ILE A 124 -1.84 -2.13 1.14
N PRO A 125 -2.80 -1.19 1.31
CA PRO A 125 -2.53 0.24 1.27
C PRO A 125 -1.83 0.71 2.56
N PHE A 126 -0.92 1.67 2.46
CA PHE A 126 -0.23 2.26 3.60
C PHE A 126 -0.01 3.76 3.40
N GLY A 127 0.06 4.50 4.52
CA GLY A 127 0.43 5.90 4.53
C GLY A 127 1.94 6.08 4.66
N ILE A 128 2.50 7.04 3.94
CA ILE A 128 3.94 7.33 3.93
C ILE A 128 4.15 8.73 4.51
N LYS A 129 5.13 8.86 5.42
CA LYS A 129 5.43 10.15 6.03
C LYS A 129 5.98 11.10 4.97
N ASP A 130 5.54 12.36 5.01
CA ASP A 130 5.93 13.41 4.05
C ASP A 130 7.46 13.66 3.92
N SER A 131 8.25 13.24 4.89
CA SER A 131 9.71 13.30 4.80
C SER A 131 10.31 12.25 3.86
N PHE A 132 9.52 11.34 3.30
CA PHE A 132 9.96 10.33 2.34
C PHE A 132 9.54 10.74 0.92
N ALA A 133 10.47 10.57 -0.02
CA ALA A 133 10.26 10.88 -1.41
C ALA A 133 9.37 9.80 -2.08
N LEU A 134 8.31 10.25 -2.74
CA LEU A 134 7.47 9.47 -3.64
C LEU A 134 7.52 10.12 -5.01
N GLN A 135 7.96 9.37 -6.02
CA GLN A 135 8.20 9.90 -7.36
C GLN A 135 6.97 10.63 -7.89
N GLY A 136 7.17 11.86 -8.37
CA GLY A 136 6.10 12.68 -8.92
C GLY A 136 5.20 13.37 -7.88
N LEU A 137 5.47 13.20 -6.57
CA LEU A 137 4.81 13.93 -5.50
C LEU A 137 5.78 14.89 -4.80
N GLU A 138 5.23 15.92 -4.16
CA GLU A 138 6.01 16.84 -3.34
C GLU A 138 6.39 16.20 -1.99
N SER A 139 7.64 16.37 -1.58
CA SER A 139 8.11 16.04 -0.22
C SER A 139 8.50 17.32 0.49
N LYS A 140 7.69 17.73 1.49
CA LYS A 140 7.84 19.05 2.13
C LYS A 140 8.34 18.99 3.56
N ASN A 141 8.52 17.80 4.13
CA ASN A 141 8.86 17.62 5.54
C ASN A 141 8.00 18.49 6.48
N GLY A 142 6.72 18.67 6.16
CA GLY A 142 5.77 19.48 6.93
C GLY A 142 5.98 21.00 6.88
N THR A 143 6.75 21.56 5.92
CA THR A 143 6.99 23.01 5.82
C THR A 143 6.73 23.59 4.44
N GLN A 144 6.15 24.79 4.40
CA GLN A 144 5.95 25.54 3.14
C GLN A 144 7.27 25.99 2.49
N ALA A 145 8.39 25.96 3.21
CA ALA A 145 9.70 26.29 2.66
C ALA A 145 10.17 25.33 1.55
N PHE A 146 9.59 24.13 1.49
CA PHE A 146 9.89 23.12 0.47
C PHE A 146 8.74 22.95 -0.54
N SER A 147 7.81 23.90 -0.63
CA SER A 147 6.80 23.90 -1.70
C SER A 147 7.48 23.98 -3.07
N GLY A 148 7.07 23.12 -4.01
CA GLY A 148 7.72 22.88 -5.29
C GLY A 148 8.79 21.79 -5.28
N ASN A 149 9.14 21.21 -4.12
CA ASN A 149 10.14 20.14 -4.03
C ASN A 149 9.56 18.78 -4.49
N LEU A 150 9.54 18.58 -5.81
CA LEU A 150 9.06 17.36 -6.44
C LEU A 150 10.11 16.25 -6.38
N ALA A 151 9.74 15.09 -5.87
CA ALA A 151 10.62 13.93 -5.86
C ALA A 151 10.80 13.34 -7.27
N LEU A 152 12.05 13.20 -7.69
CA LEU A 152 12.40 12.60 -8.99
C LEU A 152 12.43 11.07 -8.98
N ARG A 153 12.50 10.47 -7.78
CA ARG A 153 12.61 9.03 -7.54
C ARG A 153 12.02 8.71 -6.16
N ASP A 154 11.60 7.47 -5.99
CA ASP A 154 11.19 6.94 -4.70
C ASP A 154 12.36 6.80 -3.73
N ALA A 155 12.07 6.92 -2.43
CA ALA A 155 13.01 6.57 -1.37
C ALA A 155 13.22 5.04 -1.29
N THR A 156 14.41 4.61 -0.85
CA THR A 156 14.85 3.19 -0.81
C THR A 156 14.60 2.49 0.53
N CYS A 157 13.56 2.88 1.29
CA CYS A 157 13.30 2.35 2.63
C CYS A 157 12.91 0.87 2.66
#